data_AF-A0A7Y5W3E8-F1
#
_entry.id   AF-A0A7Y5W3E8-F1
#
_cell.length_a   1.000
_cell.length_b   1.000
_cell.length_c   1.000
_cell.angle_alpha   90.00
_cell.angle_beta   90.00
_cell.angle_gamma   90.00
#
_symmetry.space_group_name_H-M   'P 1'
#
loop_
_entity.id
_entity.type
_entity.pdbx_description
1 polymer ?
#
loop_
_entity_poly.entity_id
_entity_poly.type
_entity_poly.pdbx_seq_one_letter_code
_entity_poly.pdbx_strand_id
1 'polypeptide(L)'
;MLSCEFQFGKGPHDPKGKRYVLDTMFGTGDDSKLAGDVARTTIDSLNLKGDQPFGYWFDYGDDWWHQINVAAIGKCVPSVKHPRVVKRVGKSPPQYSEE
;
A
#
# COMPACT_ATOMS: atom_id res chain seq x y z
N MET A 1 5.34 16.50 4.20
CA MET A 1 5.81 15.10 4.25
C MET A 1 4.67 14.26 3.72
N LEU A 2 4.87 13.47 2.67
CA LEU A 2 3.82 12.57 2.18
C LEU A 2 3.65 11.46 3.22
N SER A 3 2.48 11.41 3.86
CA SER A 3 2.11 10.34 4.78
C SER A 3 1.42 9.23 4.00
N CYS A 4 1.78 7.98 4.30
CA CYS A 4 1.11 6.83 3.74
C CYS A 4 1.05 5.68 4.75
N GLU A 5 0.08 4.80 4.53
CA GLU A 5 -0.14 3.60 5.32
C GLU A 5 -0.61 2.47 4.40
N PHE A 6 -0.19 1.25 4.69
CA PHE A 6 -0.81 0.07 4.10
C PHE A 6 -1.44 -0.82 5.16
N GLN A 7 -2.56 -1.43 4.79
CA GLN A 7 -3.44 -2.14 5.71
C GLN A 7 -3.83 -3.50 5.17
N PHE A 8 -3.72 -4.53 6.02
CA PHE A 8 -4.17 -5.88 5.71
C PHE A 8 -5.41 -6.22 6.51
N GLY A 9 -6.53 -6.40 5.82
CA GLY A 9 -7.84 -6.70 6.39
C GLY A 9 -8.83 -7.06 5.28
N LYS A 10 -10.13 -6.95 5.55
CA LYS A 10 -11.18 -7.21 4.56
C LYS A 10 -11.24 -6.15 3.44
N GLY A 11 -10.61 -5.01 3.64
CA GLY A 11 -10.54 -3.91 2.67
C GLY A 11 -9.75 -2.72 3.23
N PRO A 12 -9.69 -1.61 2.49
CA PRO A 12 -9.15 -0.35 2.99
C PRO A 12 -9.91 0.09 4.26
N HIS A 13 -9.18 0.62 5.25
CA HIS A 13 -9.75 1.09 6.52
C HIS A 13 -10.44 -0.01 7.36
N ASP A 14 -10.00 -1.27 7.27
CA ASP A 14 -10.46 -2.31 8.19
C ASP A 14 -9.96 -1.98 9.61
N PRO A 15 -10.85 -1.69 10.59
CA PRO A 15 -10.43 -1.31 11.94
C PRO A 15 -9.71 -2.44 12.69
N LYS A 16 -9.79 -3.67 12.20
CA LYS A 16 -9.09 -4.85 12.73
C LYS A 16 -7.85 -5.22 11.90
N GLY A 17 -7.58 -4.47 10.84
CA GLY A 17 -6.48 -4.76 9.95
C GLY A 17 -5.11 -4.48 10.58
N LYS A 18 -4.10 -5.24 10.16
CA LYS A 18 -2.71 -4.93 10.46
C LYS A 18 -2.31 -3.69 9.69
N ARG A 19 -1.67 -2.73 10.36
CA ARG A 19 -1.28 -1.44 9.78
C ARG A 19 0.22 -1.31 9.73
N TYR A 20 0.71 -0.70 8.68
CA TYR A 20 2.10 -0.36 8.53
C TYR A 20 2.19 1.11 8.20
N VAL A 21 2.91 1.84 9.03
CA VAL A 21 2.99 3.31 9.00
C VAL A 21 4.46 3.74 8.98
N LEU A 22 4.73 5.01 8.74
CA LEU A 22 6.09 5.54 8.90
C LEU A 22 6.54 5.43 10.36
N ASP A 23 7.81 5.13 10.58
CA ASP A 23 8.39 5.05 11.93
C ASP A 23 8.15 6.30 12.78
N THR A 24 8.13 7.49 12.16
CA THR A 24 7.79 8.77 12.80
C THR A 24 6.38 8.84 13.38
N MET A 25 5.48 7.93 12.96
CA MET A 25 4.10 7.84 13.45
C MET A 25 3.94 6.82 14.59
N PHE A 26 5.00 6.13 14.99
CA PHE A 26 4.92 5.16 16.08
C PHE A 26 4.60 5.86 17.40
N GLY A 27 3.71 5.28 18.23
CA GLY A 27 3.29 5.88 19.50
C GLY A 27 2.32 7.05 19.37
N THR A 28 1.91 7.43 18.16
CA THR A 28 0.92 8.50 17.91
C THR A 28 -0.53 7.98 17.83
N GLY A 29 -0.73 6.66 18.00
CA GLY A 29 -2.05 6.03 17.92
C GLY A 29 -2.12 4.62 18.51
N ASP A 30 -3.04 3.81 18.00
CA ASP A 30 -3.24 2.42 18.44
C ASP A 30 -2.14 1.48 17.92
N ASP A 31 -1.07 1.34 18.69
CA ASP A 31 0.07 0.48 18.37
C ASP A 31 -0.28 -1.02 18.40
N SER A 32 -1.42 -1.43 18.95
CA SER A 32 -1.80 -2.87 19.03
C SER A 32 -1.96 -3.52 17.64
N LYS A 33 -2.14 -2.70 16.60
CA LYS A 33 -2.28 -3.14 15.20
C LYS A 33 -1.07 -2.79 14.34
N LEU A 34 -0.07 -2.14 14.92
CA LEU A 34 1.15 -1.78 14.22
C LEU A 34 1.94 -3.05 13.91
N ALA A 35 2.08 -3.34 12.62
CA ALA A 35 2.74 -4.54 12.12
C ALA A 35 4.11 -4.25 11.50
N GLY A 36 4.43 -2.99 11.20
CA GLY A 36 5.75 -2.61 10.72
C GLY A 36 5.85 -1.19 10.18
N ASP A 37 7.07 -0.86 9.76
CA ASP A 37 7.41 0.41 9.12
C ASP A 37 7.29 0.30 7.60
N VAL A 38 6.63 1.27 6.97
CA VAL A 38 6.47 1.32 5.51
C VAL A 38 7.80 1.40 4.75
N ALA A 39 8.82 2.06 5.31
CA ALA A 39 10.10 2.24 4.63
C ALA A 39 10.97 0.99 4.68
N ARG A 40 10.71 0.07 5.61
CA ARG A 40 11.55 -1.11 5.89
C ARG A 40 10.91 -2.43 5.52
N THR A 41 9.58 -2.48 5.45
CA THR A 41 8.86 -3.69 5.10
C THR A 41 9.00 -3.98 3.61
N THR A 42 9.50 -5.16 3.25
CA THR A 42 9.62 -5.56 1.84
C THR A 42 8.34 -6.25 1.39
N ILE A 43 8.02 -6.19 0.09
CA ILE A 43 6.87 -6.92 -0.48
C ILE A 43 6.99 -8.43 -0.21
N ASP A 44 8.20 -8.97 -0.25
CA ASP A 44 8.47 -10.39 0.02
C ASP A 44 8.15 -10.77 1.48
N SER A 45 8.53 -9.92 2.45
CA SER A 45 8.25 -10.18 3.87
C SER A 45 6.75 -10.22 4.24
N LEU A 46 5.90 -9.68 3.37
CA LEU A 46 4.45 -9.67 3.56
C LEU A 46 3.80 -11.03 3.28
N ASN A 47 4.54 -11.98 2.66
CA ASN A 47 4.06 -13.32 2.31
C ASN A 47 2.66 -13.29 1.66
N LEU A 48 2.52 -12.41 0.66
CA LEU A 48 1.27 -12.18 -0.04
C LEU A 48 0.78 -13.46 -0.72
N LYS A 49 -0.53 -13.55 -0.91
CA LYS A 49 -1.17 -14.64 -1.65
C LYS A 49 -1.89 -14.10 -2.88
N GLY A 50 -2.03 -14.94 -3.91
CA GLY A 50 -2.93 -14.65 -5.02
C GLY A 50 -4.34 -14.36 -4.51
N ASP A 51 -5.01 -13.41 -5.16
CA ASP A 51 -6.34 -12.90 -4.83
C ASP A 51 -6.47 -12.24 -3.45
N GLN A 52 -5.34 -11.93 -2.80
CA GLN A 52 -5.35 -11.20 -1.54
C GLN A 52 -5.46 -9.68 -1.79
N PRO A 53 -6.52 -9.01 -1.31
CA PRO A 53 -6.59 -7.56 -1.31
C PRO A 53 -5.82 -6.98 -0.12
N PHE A 54 -5.30 -5.77 -0.27
CA PHE A 54 -4.86 -4.93 0.83
C PHE A 54 -5.08 -3.44 0.51
N GLY A 55 -5.21 -2.63 1.54
CA GLY A 55 -5.45 -1.20 1.42
C GLY A 55 -4.13 -0.41 1.35
N TYR A 56 -4.15 0.67 0.60
CA TYR A 56 -3.12 1.70 0.60
C TYR A 56 -3.81 3.05 0.77
N TRP A 57 -3.44 3.76 1.84
CA TRP A 57 -3.88 5.12 2.10
C TRP A 57 -2.75 6.07 1.76
N PHE A 58 -3.02 6.95 0.82
CA PHE A 58 -2.10 7.98 0.39
C PHE A 58 -2.72 9.34 0.65
N ASP A 59 -1.87 10.32 0.99
CA ASP A 59 -2.27 11.70 1.23
C ASP A 59 -3.37 11.81 2.28
N TYR A 60 -2.97 11.93 3.55
CA TYR A 60 -3.92 12.00 4.66
C TYR A 60 -4.76 13.29 4.63
N GLY A 61 -4.38 14.29 3.83
CA GLY A 61 -5.19 15.50 3.64
C GLY A 61 -6.39 15.26 2.74
N ASP A 62 -6.20 14.50 1.66
CA ASP A 62 -7.23 14.26 0.64
C ASP A 62 -7.94 12.90 0.77
N ASP A 63 -7.52 12.05 1.70
CA ASP A 63 -8.09 10.73 1.97
C ASP A 63 -8.12 9.79 0.74
N TRP A 64 -6.99 9.66 0.05
CA TRP A 64 -6.93 8.78 -1.11
C TRP A 64 -6.77 7.33 -0.69
N TRP A 65 -7.88 6.61 -0.71
CA TRP A 65 -7.94 5.18 -0.44
C TRP A 65 -7.84 4.37 -1.73
N HIS A 66 -6.84 3.49 -1.77
CA HIS A 66 -6.63 2.56 -2.86
C HIS A 66 -6.76 1.13 -2.35
N GLN A 67 -7.53 0.31 -3.08
CA GLN A 67 -7.46 -1.14 -2.91
C GLN A 67 -6.44 -1.70 -3.91
N ILE A 68 -5.51 -2.50 -3.41
CA ILE A 68 -4.52 -3.22 -4.20
C ILE A 68 -4.87 -4.71 -4.15
N ASN A 69 -5.06 -5.33 -5.31
CA ASN A 69 -5.33 -6.76 -5.43
C ASN A 69 -4.10 -7.48 -5.97
N VAL A 70 -3.63 -8.50 -5.26
CA VAL A 70 -2.54 -9.37 -5.72
C VAL A 70 -3.09 -10.36 -6.74
N ALA A 71 -3.05 -10.00 -8.03
CA ALA A 71 -3.64 -10.83 -9.08
C ALA A 71 -2.91 -12.18 -9.27
N ALA A 72 -1.57 -12.20 -9.15
CA ALA A 72 -0.78 -13.40 -9.27
C ALA A 72 0.61 -13.21 -8.66
N ILE A 73 1.24 -14.31 -8.24
CA ILE A 73 2.63 -14.38 -7.82
C ILE A 73 3.32 -15.40 -8.70
N GLY A 74 4.46 -15.03 -9.29
CA GLY A 74 5.17 -15.87 -10.24
C GLY A 74 6.68 -15.63 -10.21
N LYS A 75 7.41 -16.43 -10.99
CA LYS A 75 8.86 -16.29 -11.10
C LYS A 75 9.22 -15.00 -11.86
N CYS A 76 10.25 -14.32 -11.39
CA CYS A 76 10.82 -13.18 -12.11
C CYS A 76 11.35 -13.65 -13.47
N VAL A 77 11.07 -12.89 -14.52
CA VAL A 77 11.63 -13.11 -15.85
C VAL A 77 12.87 -12.22 -15.98
N PRO A 78 14.10 -12.77 -16.02
CA PRO A 78 15.32 -11.98 -15.90
C PRO A 78 15.51 -10.93 -17.00
N SER A 79 14.94 -11.16 -18.18
CA SER A 79 15.02 -10.25 -19.33
C SER A 79 14.03 -9.08 -19.27
N VAL A 80 13.16 -9.02 -18.27
CA VAL A 80 12.11 -7.99 -18.16
C VAL A 80 12.44 -7.01 -17.04
N LYS A 81 12.50 -5.73 -17.37
CA LYS A 81 12.64 -4.65 -16.39
C LYS A 81 11.32 -4.42 -15.64
N HIS A 82 11.40 -4.31 -14.32
CA HIS A 82 10.29 -4.04 -13.41
C HIS A 82 10.54 -2.75 -12.60
N PRO A 83 9.49 -2.07 -12.08
CA PRO A 83 8.06 -2.34 -12.29
C PRO A 83 7.60 -1.98 -13.71
N ARG A 84 6.45 -2.51 -14.14
CA ARG A 84 5.87 -2.20 -15.46
C ARG A 84 4.35 -2.03 -15.38
N VAL A 85 3.84 -1.05 -16.11
CA VAL A 85 2.39 -0.86 -16.29
C VAL A 85 1.95 -1.71 -17.48
N VAL A 86 1.20 -2.77 -17.20
CA VAL A 86 0.68 -3.67 -18.26
C VAL A 86 -0.69 -3.24 -18.80
N LYS A 87 -1.46 -2.48 -18.00
CA LYS A 87 -2.78 -1.96 -18.36
C LYS A 87 -3.08 -0.71 -17.56
N ARG A 88 -3.76 0.25 -18.17
CA ARG A 88 -4.33 1.44 -17.52
C ARG A 88 -5.79 1.58 -17.97
N VAL A 89 -6.67 1.92 -17.04
CA VAL A 89 -8.08 2.19 -17.30
C VAL A 89 -8.42 3.54 -16.68
N GLY A 90 -9.03 4.43 -17.46
CA GLY A 90 -9.32 5.79 -17.02
C GLY A 90 -8.08 6.69 -16.90
N LYS A 91 -8.32 7.93 -16.49
CA LYS A 91 -7.28 8.90 -16.13
C LYS A 91 -7.08 8.86 -14.62
N SER A 92 -5.85 9.08 -14.16
CA SER A 92 -5.60 9.33 -12.75
C SER A 92 -6.33 10.61 -12.32
N PRO A 93 -6.78 10.71 -11.06
CA PRO A 93 -7.27 11.97 -10.52
C PRO A 93 -6.19 13.05 -10.68
N PRO A 94 -6.57 14.31 -10.94
CA PRO A 94 -5.61 15.41 -10.96
C PRO A 94 -4.94 15.49 -9.59
N GLN A 95 -3.62 15.50 -9.59
CA GLN A 95 -2.80 15.73 -8.39
C GLN A 95 -2.19 17.12 -8.54
N TYR A 96 -2.34 17.97 -7.50
CA TYR A 96 -1.88 19.37 -7.37
C TYR A 96 -1.21 19.95 -8.63
N SER A 97 -1.84 20.96 -9.26
CA SER A 97 -1.20 21.75 -10.31
C SER A 97 0.21 22.14 -9.87
N GLU A 98 1.24 21.84 -10.67
CA GLU A 98 2.53 22.49 -10.46
C GLU A 98 2.31 23.99 -10.70
N GLU A 99 2.49 24.81 -9.66
CA GLU A 99 2.67 26.26 -9.84
C GLU A 99 4.01 26.55 -10.49
#